data_AF-A0A3F2UYF3-F1
#
_entry.id   AF-A0A3F2UYF3-F1
#
_cell.length_a   1.000
_cell.length_b   1.000
_cell.length_c   1.000
_cell.angle_alpha   90.00
_cell.angle_beta   90.00
_cell.angle_gamma   90.00
#
_symmetry.space_group_name_H-M   'P 1'
#
loop_
_entity.id
_entity.type
_entity.pdbx_description
1 polymer ?
#
loop_
_entity_poly.entity_id
_entity_poly.type
_entity_poly.pdbx_seq_one_letter_code
_entity_poly.pdbx_strand_id
1 'polypeptide(L)'
;MGQNSLAGTTLPRHRPTRLFNPAEPPLVDFPIQAVQIDWDRLIAKRARVLDTVPAMPAYLLRPEVLTLLAQEKHPTYRLILDLMWTTGARVSEVLALRPTSFVDDGFDFGVLLKTLKQGPGRPSKAMLQRSPKRYVPILDHVLQDRIQSYLWAGQFKQGERLFPMARQTVNRHIKHLVERVGGRAPFAISCHTFRHSFAIHLLLHGRPLKVISQLLGHRSIDSTEIYTNVLTVDGAHFLDGVDFH
;
A
#
# COMPACT_ATOMS: atom_id res chain seq x y z
N MET A 1 2.86 -47.00 -11.13
CA MET A 1 3.74 -46.31 -10.16
C MET A 1 4.57 -45.30 -10.93
N GLY A 2 4.45 -44.02 -10.58
CA GLY A 2 5.15 -42.95 -11.29
C GLY A 2 4.66 -41.59 -10.81
N GLN A 3 4.86 -41.29 -9.53
CA GLN A 3 4.64 -39.95 -8.99
C GLN A 3 5.86 -39.10 -9.37
N ASN A 4 5.69 -38.19 -10.33
CA ASN A 4 6.69 -37.14 -10.56
C ASN A 4 6.41 -35.99 -9.60
N SER A 5 7.32 -35.84 -8.64
CA SER A 5 7.38 -34.77 -7.66
C SER A 5 7.54 -33.41 -8.34
N LEU A 6 6.64 -32.48 -8.01
CA LEU A 6 6.62 -31.08 -8.43
C LEU A 6 7.70 -30.29 -7.68
N ALA A 7 8.83 -30.03 -8.32
CA ALA A 7 9.84 -29.11 -7.78
C ALA A 7 9.36 -27.66 -7.99
N GLY A 8 8.96 -27.00 -6.91
CA GLY A 8 8.56 -25.59 -6.89
C GLY A 8 9.77 -24.67 -7.14
N THR A 9 9.75 -23.93 -8.24
CA THR A 9 10.75 -22.90 -8.54
C THR A 9 10.45 -21.66 -7.71
N THR A 10 10.92 -21.67 -6.46
CA THR A 10 10.97 -20.48 -5.60
C THR A 10 11.95 -19.46 -6.17
N LEU A 11 11.67 -18.17 -6.01
CA LEU A 11 12.65 -17.11 -6.31
C LEU A 11 13.94 -17.41 -5.54
N PRO A 12 15.13 -17.30 -6.15
CA PRO A 12 16.38 -17.61 -5.46
C PRO A 12 16.56 -16.69 -4.26
N ARG A 13 16.50 -17.26 -3.05
CA ARG A 13 16.76 -16.58 -1.78
C ARG A 13 18.26 -16.34 -1.63
N HIS A 14 18.74 -15.22 -2.15
CA HIS A 14 20.15 -14.87 -2.03
C HIS A 14 20.38 -14.13 -0.71
N ARG A 15 20.77 -14.87 0.34
CA ARG A 15 21.18 -14.23 1.60
C ARG A 15 22.50 -13.49 1.35
N PRO A 16 22.58 -12.16 1.53
CA PRO A 16 23.82 -11.42 1.33
C PRO A 16 24.90 -11.89 2.31
N THR A 17 26.13 -11.99 1.82
CA THR A 17 27.31 -12.29 2.65
C THR A 17 27.47 -11.16 3.67
N ARG A 18 27.41 -11.49 4.96
CA ARG A 18 27.56 -10.50 6.04
C ARG A 18 28.97 -9.90 5.96
N LEU A 19 29.05 -8.57 5.79
CA LEU A 19 30.32 -7.84 5.84
C LEU A 19 30.96 -7.89 7.24
N PHE A 20 30.12 -7.98 8.28
CA PHE A 20 30.53 -8.09 9.67
C PHE A 20 29.63 -9.10 10.39
N ASN A 21 30.20 -9.90 11.30
CA ASN A 21 29.41 -10.75 12.19
C ASN A 21 29.13 -9.97 13.49
N PRO A 22 27.86 -9.66 13.82
CA PRO A 22 27.56 -9.09 15.13
C PRO A 22 27.86 -10.13 16.22
N ALA A 23 28.49 -9.68 17.30
CA ALA A 23 28.86 -10.53 18.44
C ALA A 23 27.62 -11.03 19.21
N GLU A 24 26.53 -10.27 19.21
CA GLU A 24 25.22 -10.64 19.78
C GLU A 24 24.07 -10.03 18.95
N PRO A 25 22.90 -10.68 18.90
CA PRO A 25 21.71 -10.09 18.27
C PRO A 25 21.25 -8.85 19.06
N PRO A 26 20.74 -7.80 18.39
CA PRO A 26 20.22 -6.63 19.09
C PRO A 26 18.98 -7.00 19.92
N LEU A 27 19.03 -6.67 21.21
CA LEU A 27 17.88 -6.69 22.13
C LEU A 27 16.96 -5.50 21.82
N VAL A 28 16.25 -5.53 20.71
CA VAL A 28 15.16 -4.57 20.48
C VAL A 28 13.97 -5.27 19.86
N ASP A 29 13.12 -5.82 20.72
CA ASP A 29 11.70 -5.92 20.39
C ASP A 29 11.18 -4.48 20.39
N PHE A 30 10.79 -3.96 19.23
CA PHE A 30 9.97 -2.76 19.16
C PHE A 30 8.52 -3.20 19.38
N PRO A 31 7.93 -3.15 20.59
CA PRO A 31 6.49 -3.26 20.67
C PRO A 31 5.91 -2.00 20.04
N ILE A 32 5.43 -2.13 18.81
CA ILE A 32 4.41 -1.21 18.31
C ILE A 32 3.24 -1.46 19.25
N GLN A 33 2.97 -0.53 20.16
CA GLN A 33 1.82 -0.64 21.06
C GLN A 33 0.59 -1.01 20.22
N ALA A 34 -0.09 -2.08 20.60
CA ALA A 34 -1.30 -2.51 19.93
C ALA A 34 -2.38 -1.45 20.17
N VAL A 35 -2.57 -0.57 19.18
CA VAL A 35 -3.62 0.45 19.23
C VAL A 35 -4.96 -0.25 18.98
N GLN A 36 -5.88 -0.20 19.94
CA GLN A 36 -7.27 -0.58 19.71
C GLN A 36 -7.96 0.54 18.95
N ILE A 37 -8.38 0.25 17.71
CA ILE A 37 -9.04 1.23 16.84
C ILE A 37 -10.53 0.90 16.76
N ASP A 38 -11.37 1.84 17.20
CA ASP A 38 -12.82 1.79 17.02
C ASP A 38 -13.18 2.28 15.60
N TRP A 39 -13.31 1.32 14.68
CA TRP A 39 -13.60 1.61 13.29
C TRP A 39 -14.98 2.22 13.07
N ASP A 40 -16.00 1.77 13.83
CA ASP A 40 -17.38 2.23 13.65
C ASP A 40 -17.52 3.70 14.05
N ARG A 41 -16.90 4.08 15.16
CA ARG A 41 -16.79 5.48 15.59
C ARG A 41 -16.08 6.33 14.55
N LEU A 42 -14.95 5.87 13.99
CA LEU A 42 -14.21 6.60 12.96
C LEU A 42 -15.00 6.75 11.65
N ILE A 43 -15.74 5.71 11.23
CA ILE A 43 -16.64 5.77 10.06
C ILE A 43 -17.74 6.79 10.30
N ALA A 44 -18.39 6.77 11.46
CA ALA A 44 -19.47 7.69 11.82
C ALA A 44 -18.98 9.15 11.88
N LYS A 45 -17.77 9.39 12.39
CA LYS A 45 -17.19 10.74 12.49
C LYS A 45 -16.59 11.27 11.19
N ARG A 46 -16.32 10.44 10.18
CA ARG A 46 -15.64 10.84 8.95
C ARG A 46 -16.33 12.01 8.23
N ALA A 47 -17.67 12.04 8.21
CA ALA A 47 -18.39 13.14 7.57
C ALA A 47 -17.97 14.49 8.17
N ARG A 48 -17.92 14.56 9.52
CA ARG A 48 -17.44 15.75 10.23
C ARG A 48 -16.00 16.10 9.89
N VAL A 49 -15.10 15.12 9.73
CA VAL A 49 -13.69 15.38 9.32
C VAL A 49 -13.63 16.04 7.95
N LEU A 50 -14.38 15.50 6.98
CA LEU A 50 -14.40 16.01 5.62
C LEU A 50 -15.06 17.38 5.52
N ASP A 51 -16.04 17.66 6.39
CA ASP A 51 -16.69 18.97 6.47
C ASP A 51 -15.83 20.03 7.17
N THR A 52 -15.10 19.67 8.23
CA THR A 52 -14.28 20.62 8.99
C THR A 52 -12.92 20.92 8.35
N VAL A 53 -12.41 20.03 7.49
CA VAL A 53 -11.11 20.18 6.84
C VAL A 53 -11.29 20.11 5.32
N PRO A 54 -11.54 21.26 4.64
CA PRO A 54 -11.90 21.28 3.22
C PRO A 54 -10.86 20.65 2.28
N ALA A 55 -9.58 20.66 2.67
CA ALA A 55 -8.49 20.07 1.89
C ALA A 55 -8.33 18.55 2.13
N MET A 56 -9.07 17.96 3.09
CA MET A 56 -8.93 16.57 3.46
C MET A 56 -9.31 15.66 2.28
N PRO A 57 -8.38 14.81 1.80
CA PRO A 57 -8.71 13.92 0.69
C PRO A 57 -9.67 12.84 1.14
N ALA A 58 -10.51 12.36 0.22
CA ALA A 58 -11.35 11.20 0.46
C ALA A 58 -10.51 9.94 0.79
N TYR A 59 -10.92 9.21 1.82
CA TYR A 59 -10.27 7.99 2.29
C TYR A 59 -11.29 6.95 2.80
N LEU A 60 -10.90 5.69 2.71
CA LEU A 60 -11.62 4.55 3.28
C LEU A 60 -10.90 4.06 4.54
N LEU A 61 -11.66 3.55 5.49
CA LEU A 61 -11.13 2.86 6.66
C LEU A 61 -10.97 1.36 6.38
N ARG A 62 -10.19 0.67 7.21
CA ARG A 62 -9.81 -0.74 6.98
C ARG A 62 -11.01 -1.64 6.65
N PRO A 63 -12.14 -1.63 7.41
CA PRO A 63 -13.27 -2.50 7.10
C PRO A 63 -13.86 -2.25 5.70
N GLU A 64 -13.98 -0.99 5.28
CA GLU A 64 -14.52 -0.63 3.96
C GLU A 64 -13.60 -1.11 2.83
N VAL A 65 -12.28 -0.96 3.01
CA VAL A 65 -11.30 -1.47 2.03
C VAL A 65 -11.38 -2.99 1.93
N LEU A 66 -11.45 -3.69 3.06
CA LEU A 66 -11.57 -5.16 3.07
C LEU A 66 -12.86 -5.64 2.42
N THR A 67 -13.98 -4.92 2.62
CA THR A 67 -15.25 -5.21 1.92
C THR A 67 -15.09 -5.08 0.41
N LEU A 68 -14.50 -4.00 -0.10
CA LEU A 68 -14.26 -3.85 -1.54
C LEU A 68 -13.35 -4.96 -2.07
N LEU A 69 -12.27 -5.24 -1.36
CA LEU A 69 -11.31 -6.29 -1.72
C LEU A 69 -12.01 -7.66 -1.79
N ALA A 70 -12.83 -8.03 -0.80
CA ALA A 70 -13.54 -9.30 -0.76
C ALA A 70 -14.52 -9.50 -1.94
N GLN A 71 -15.09 -8.41 -2.46
CA GLN A 71 -15.98 -8.42 -3.62
C GLN A 71 -15.24 -8.40 -4.96
N GLU A 72 -13.94 -8.12 -4.97
CA GLU A 72 -13.14 -8.16 -6.18
C GLU A 72 -12.76 -9.60 -6.54
N LYS A 73 -13.36 -10.11 -7.61
CA LYS A 73 -13.18 -11.50 -8.07
C LYS A 73 -12.16 -11.64 -9.20
N HIS A 74 -11.88 -10.56 -9.94
CA HIS A 74 -10.93 -10.63 -11.04
C HIS A 74 -9.50 -10.57 -10.48
N PRO A 75 -8.65 -11.59 -10.71
CA PRO A 75 -7.35 -11.73 -10.03
C PRO A 75 -6.41 -10.55 -10.29
N THR A 76 -6.36 -10.04 -11.51
CA THR A 76 -5.55 -8.85 -11.86
C THR A 76 -5.98 -7.60 -11.08
N TYR A 77 -7.28 -7.27 -11.08
CA TYR A 77 -7.76 -6.09 -10.35
C TYR A 77 -7.62 -6.27 -8.84
N ARG A 78 -7.89 -7.48 -8.33
CA ARG A 78 -7.66 -7.82 -6.91
C ARG A 78 -6.22 -7.50 -6.51
N LEU A 79 -5.25 -7.98 -7.28
CA LEU A 79 -3.84 -7.74 -7.01
C LEU A 79 -3.46 -6.25 -7.13
N ILE A 80 -3.99 -5.52 -8.11
CA ILE A 80 -3.77 -4.06 -8.24
C ILE A 80 -4.28 -3.33 -7.00
N LEU A 81 -5.49 -3.66 -6.51
CA LEU A 81 -6.08 -3.04 -5.33
C LEU A 81 -5.30 -3.38 -4.06
N ASP A 82 -4.91 -4.65 -3.89
CA ASP A 82 -4.10 -5.08 -2.75
C ASP A 82 -2.75 -4.35 -2.71
N LEU A 83 -2.07 -4.22 -3.85
CA LEU A 83 -0.80 -3.48 -3.93
C LEU A 83 -0.98 -2.00 -3.58
N MET A 84 -2.02 -1.34 -4.09
CA MET A 84 -2.30 0.06 -3.72
C MET A 84 -2.60 0.20 -2.23
N TRP A 85 -3.40 -0.72 -1.65
CA TRP A 85 -3.78 -0.70 -0.24
C TRP A 85 -2.60 -0.98 0.69
N THR A 86 -1.75 -1.95 0.38
CA THR A 86 -0.68 -2.42 1.29
C THR A 86 0.61 -1.62 1.17
N THR A 87 0.82 -0.93 0.05
CA THR A 87 2.08 -0.19 -0.20
C THR A 87 1.88 1.33 -0.34
N GLY A 88 0.63 1.79 -0.43
CA GLY A 88 0.31 3.19 -0.74
C GLY A 88 0.79 3.63 -2.12
N ALA A 89 1.15 2.70 -3.01
CA ALA A 89 1.63 3.02 -4.35
C ALA A 89 0.60 3.83 -5.15
N ARG A 90 1.06 4.79 -5.96
CA ARG A 90 0.21 5.39 -6.98
C ARG A 90 -0.14 4.32 -8.01
N VAL A 91 -1.35 4.36 -8.56
CA VAL A 91 -1.73 3.44 -9.65
C VAL A 91 -0.75 3.45 -10.82
N SER A 92 -0.15 4.58 -11.16
CA SER A 92 0.89 4.64 -12.20
C SER A 92 2.17 3.90 -11.84
N GLU A 93 2.51 3.81 -10.55
CA GLU A 93 3.64 3.01 -10.06
C GLU A 93 3.28 1.51 -10.12
N VAL A 94 2.06 1.15 -9.69
CA VAL A 94 1.56 -0.24 -9.78
C VAL A 94 1.52 -0.72 -11.23
N LEU A 95 0.94 0.06 -12.13
CA LEU A 95 0.86 -0.28 -13.56
C LEU A 95 2.22 -0.33 -14.26
N ALA A 96 3.28 0.22 -13.64
CA ALA A 96 4.64 0.15 -14.15
C ALA A 96 5.43 -1.05 -13.61
N LEU A 97 4.85 -1.85 -12.71
CA LEU A 97 5.49 -3.02 -12.13
C LEU A 97 5.80 -4.09 -13.19
N ARG A 98 6.90 -4.78 -12.93
CA ARG A 98 7.46 -5.89 -13.71
C ARG A 98 7.80 -7.02 -12.74
N PRO A 99 8.03 -8.27 -13.21
CA PRO A 99 8.49 -9.36 -12.34
C PRO A 99 9.70 -8.95 -11.48
N THR A 100 10.69 -8.29 -12.10
CA THR A 100 11.89 -7.73 -11.45
C THR A 100 11.65 -6.63 -10.41
N SER A 101 10.40 -6.17 -10.24
CA SER A 101 10.07 -5.17 -9.23
C SER A 101 9.85 -5.80 -7.85
N PHE A 102 9.54 -7.09 -7.79
CA PHE A 102 9.43 -7.82 -6.53
C PHE A 102 10.80 -8.37 -6.15
N VAL A 103 11.16 -8.21 -4.88
CA VAL A 103 12.46 -8.61 -4.34
C VAL A 103 12.21 -9.46 -3.11
N ASP A 104 12.89 -10.59 -3.06
CA ASP A 104 13.05 -11.43 -1.88
C ASP A 104 14.56 -11.52 -1.63
N ASP A 105 15.04 -10.87 -0.58
CA ASP A 105 16.46 -10.87 -0.21
C ASP A 105 16.81 -11.94 0.85
N GLY A 106 15.86 -12.83 1.13
CA GLY A 106 15.97 -13.85 2.17
C GLY A 106 15.75 -13.34 3.60
N PHE A 107 15.52 -12.04 3.79
CA PHE A 107 15.07 -11.45 5.05
C PHE A 107 13.64 -10.94 4.90
N ASP A 108 13.40 -10.10 3.91
CA ASP A 108 12.12 -9.46 3.63
C ASP A 108 11.69 -9.71 2.18
N PHE A 109 10.38 -9.87 2.01
CA PHE A 109 9.74 -9.78 0.70
C PHE A 109 9.13 -8.38 0.52
N GLY A 110 9.31 -7.78 -0.65
CA GLY A 110 8.75 -6.47 -0.92
C GLY A 110 8.79 -6.05 -2.37
N VAL A 111 8.45 -4.79 -2.60
CA VAL A 111 8.33 -4.21 -3.94
C VAL A 111 9.16 -2.94 -4.09
N LEU A 112 9.91 -2.86 -5.18
CA LEU A 112 10.63 -1.67 -5.62
C LEU A 112 9.73 -0.81 -6.50
N LEU A 113 9.26 0.30 -5.94
CA LEU A 113 8.43 1.27 -6.61
C LEU A 113 9.30 2.37 -7.25
N LYS A 114 9.07 2.61 -8.54
CA LYS A 114 9.71 3.70 -9.28
C LYS A 114 8.74 4.87 -9.39
N THR A 115 9.01 5.94 -8.64
CA THR A 115 8.21 7.15 -8.77
C THR A 115 8.60 7.87 -10.05
N LEU A 116 7.68 7.87 -11.02
CA LEU A 116 7.82 8.68 -12.22
C LEU A 116 7.85 10.16 -11.80
N LYS A 117 8.95 10.87 -12.07
CA LYS A 117 9.00 12.33 -11.87
C LYS A 117 7.85 12.96 -12.64
N GLN A 118 7.01 13.70 -11.92
CA GLN A 118 6.01 14.58 -12.50
C GLN A 118 6.75 15.76 -13.12
N GLY A 119 6.78 15.79 -14.45
CA GLY A 119 7.19 16.92 -15.28
C GLY A 119 6.27 16.96 -16.50
N PRO A 120 6.14 18.12 -17.17
CA PRO A 120 5.35 18.20 -18.39
C PRO A 120 5.91 17.25 -19.46
N GLY A 121 5.03 16.49 -20.12
CA GLY A 121 5.37 15.56 -21.19
C GLY A 121 5.65 14.11 -20.76
N ARG A 122 5.89 13.24 -21.76
CA ARG A 122 6.24 11.83 -21.54
C ARG A 122 7.68 11.74 -21.00
N PRO A 123 7.94 11.07 -19.87
CA PRO A 123 9.29 10.99 -19.31
C PRO A 123 10.26 10.31 -20.29
N SER A 124 11.45 10.90 -20.48
CA SER A 124 12.50 10.29 -21.30
C SER A 124 13.04 9.01 -20.65
N LYS A 125 13.64 8.10 -21.45
CA LYS A 125 14.24 6.86 -20.93
C LYS A 125 15.32 7.11 -19.87
N ALA A 126 16.11 8.18 -20.04
CA ALA A 126 17.12 8.61 -19.06
C ALA A 126 16.49 9.12 -17.75
N MET A 127 15.38 9.87 -17.82
CA MET A 127 14.65 10.30 -16.63
C MET A 127 14.09 9.11 -15.84
N LEU A 128 13.57 8.09 -16.53
CA LEU A 128 13.05 6.87 -15.90
C LEU A 128 14.15 6.08 -15.17
N GLN A 129 15.38 6.08 -15.69
CA GLN A 129 16.52 5.42 -15.04
C GLN A 129 16.97 6.16 -13.78
N ARG A 130 16.89 7.50 -13.78
CA ARG A 130 17.26 8.36 -12.65
C ARG A 130 16.11 8.60 -11.66
N SER A 131 14.93 8.05 -11.91
CA SER A 131 13.79 8.17 -10.99
C SER A 131 14.12 7.53 -9.65
N PRO A 132 13.81 8.21 -8.52
CA PRO A 132 14.02 7.63 -7.21
C PRO A 132 13.22 6.33 -7.08
N LYS A 133 13.90 5.30 -6.57
CA LYS A 133 13.29 4.02 -6.21
C LYS A 133 13.05 4.02 -4.72
N ARG A 134 11.93 3.46 -4.29
CA ARG A 134 11.70 3.14 -2.89
C ARG A 134 11.32 1.68 -2.76
N TYR A 135 11.88 1.03 -1.75
CA TYR A 135 11.48 -0.31 -1.35
C TYR A 135 10.34 -0.20 -0.34
N VAL A 136 9.30 -1.03 -0.53
CA VAL A 136 8.21 -1.16 0.42
C VAL A 136 8.09 -2.64 0.81
N PRO A 137 8.30 -2.99 2.08
CA PRO A 137 8.12 -4.37 2.54
C PRO A 137 6.64 -4.77 2.47
N ILE A 138 6.38 -6.01 2.09
CA ILE A 138 5.04 -6.59 2.04
C ILE A 138 5.00 -7.71 3.07
N LEU A 139 4.47 -7.42 4.26
CA LEU A 139 4.43 -8.37 5.39
C LEU A 139 3.27 -9.36 5.30
N ASP A 140 2.24 -9.06 4.50
CA ASP A 140 1.06 -9.92 4.36
C ASP A 140 1.38 -11.14 3.48
N HIS A 141 1.61 -12.29 4.12
CA HIS A 141 1.84 -13.59 3.46
C HIS A 141 0.76 -13.95 2.42
N VAL A 142 -0.51 -13.64 2.65
CA VAL A 142 -1.59 -13.93 1.69
C VAL A 142 -1.41 -13.10 0.41
N LEU A 143 -0.93 -11.87 0.54
CA LEU A 143 -0.58 -11.05 -0.62
C LEU A 143 0.70 -11.56 -1.30
N GLN A 144 1.71 -11.98 -0.53
CA GLN A 144 2.93 -12.58 -1.11
C GLN A 144 2.58 -13.79 -1.98
N ASP A 145 1.76 -14.72 -1.46
CA ASP A 145 1.31 -15.91 -2.20
C ASP A 145 0.51 -15.54 -3.45
N ARG A 146 -0.36 -14.51 -3.35
CA ARG A 146 -1.12 -13.99 -4.50
C ARG A 146 -0.19 -13.41 -5.57
N ILE A 147 0.84 -12.67 -5.18
CA ILE A 147 1.85 -12.13 -6.10
C ILE A 147 2.58 -13.27 -6.80
N GLN A 148 3.09 -14.24 -6.04
CA GLN A 148 3.83 -15.38 -6.60
C GLN A 148 2.96 -16.20 -7.56
N SER A 149 1.73 -16.50 -7.15
CA SER A 149 0.75 -17.22 -7.98
C SER A 149 0.45 -16.48 -9.28
N TYR A 150 0.27 -15.15 -9.21
CA TYR A 150 0.02 -14.32 -10.39
C TYR A 150 1.22 -14.30 -11.35
N LEU A 151 2.44 -14.18 -10.82
CA LEU A 151 3.68 -14.21 -11.62
C LEU A 151 3.87 -15.56 -12.30
N TRP A 152 3.63 -16.65 -11.57
CA TRP A 152 3.73 -18.02 -12.09
C TRP A 152 2.72 -18.28 -13.19
N ALA A 153 1.45 -17.94 -12.97
CA ALA A 153 0.38 -18.17 -13.94
C ALA A 153 0.55 -17.32 -15.20
N GLY A 154 1.07 -16.10 -15.08
CA GLY A 154 1.21 -15.18 -16.20
C GLY A 154 2.43 -15.41 -17.10
N GLN A 155 3.41 -16.23 -16.70
CA GLN A 155 4.62 -16.56 -17.48
C GLN A 155 5.32 -15.32 -18.08
N PHE A 156 5.38 -14.23 -17.30
CA PHE A 156 5.85 -12.93 -17.76
C PHE A 156 7.35 -12.92 -18.08
N LYS A 157 7.74 -12.18 -19.12
CA LYS A 157 9.17 -11.87 -19.36
C LYS A 157 9.67 -10.83 -18.34
N GLN A 158 10.95 -10.88 -17.97
CA GLN A 158 11.53 -9.99 -16.94
C GLN A 158 11.31 -8.48 -17.15
N GLY A 159 11.27 -8.04 -18.42
CA GLY A 159 11.05 -6.64 -18.81
C GLY A 159 9.59 -6.24 -19.04
N GLU A 160 8.67 -7.20 -18.95
CA GLU A 160 7.26 -7.02 -19.28
C GLU A 160 6.50 -6.35 -18.13
N ARG A 161 5.51 -5.51 -18.48
CA ARG A 161 4.62 -4.94 -17.48
C ARG A 161 3.58 -5.97 -17.07
N LEU A 162 3.41 -6.14 -15.77
CA LEU A 162 2.41 -7.07 -15.22
C LEU A 162 0.98 -6.65 -15.57
N PHE A 163 0.75 -5.34 -15.68
CA PHE A 163 -0.57 -4.76 -15.90
C PHE A 163 -0.56 -3.85 -17.14
N PRO A 164 -0.72 -4.39 -18.35
CA PRO A 164 -0.72 -3.61 -19.59
C PRO A 164 -2.05 -2.86 -19.80
N MET A 165 -2.44 -2.04 -18.83
CA MET A 165 -3.69 -1.27 -18.86
C MET A 165 -3.47 0.20 -18.47
N ALA A 166 -4.41 1.05 -18.88
CA ALA A 166 -4.41 2.46 -18.52
C ALA A 166 -5.03 2.69 -17.13
N ARG A 167 -4.63 3.77 -16.46
CA ARG A 167 -5.20 4.22 -15.18
C ARG A 167 -6.72 4.35 -15.22
N GLN A 168 -7.24 4.87 -16.33
CA GLN A 168 -8.68 5.08 -16.54
C GLN A 168 -9.45 3.76 -16.49
N THR A 169 -8.86 2.67 -16.97
CA THR A 169 -9.45 1.33 -16.89
C THR A 169 -9.57 0.87 -15.45
N VAL A 170 -8.53 1.07 -14.63
CA VAL A 170 -8.56 0.72 -13.20
C VAL A 170 -9.61 1.55 -12.45
N ASN A 171 -9.66 2.87 -12.67
CA ASN A 171 -10.66 3.72 -12.03
C ASN A 171 -12.09 3.36 -12.44
N ARG A 172 -12.32 3.05 -13.73
CA ARG A 172 -13.62 2.57 -14.20
C ARG A 172 -13.98 1.26 -13.51
N HIS A 173 -13.03 0.33 -13.38
CA HIS A 173 -13.25 -0.93 -12.67
C HIS A 173 -13.61 -0.71 -11.19
N ILE A 174 -12.90 0.18 -10.49
CA ILE A 174 -13.21 0.57 -9.11
C ILE A 174 -14.65 1.11 -9.00
N LYS A 175 -15.07 1.97 -9.94
CA LYS A 175 -16.44 2.50 -9.96
C LYS A 175 -17.48 1.37 -10.02
N HIS A 176 -17.31 0.42 -10.95
CA HIS A 176 -18.22 -0.73 -11.07
C HIS A 176 -18.17 -1.66 -9.85
N LEU A 177 -17.00 -1.83 -9.23
CA LEU A 177 -16.86 -2.58 -7.99
C LEU A 177 -17.66 -1.93 -6.85
N VAL A 178 -17.58 -0.62 -6.69
CA VAL A 178 -18.32 0.13 -5.67
C VAL A 178 -19.83 0.05 -5.89
N GLU A 179 -20.28 0.19 -7.13
CA GLU A 179 -21.69 0.02 -7.51
C GLU A 179 -22.21 -1.37 -7.16
N ARG A 180 -21.42 -2.43 -7.44
CA ARG A 180 -21.77 -3.81 -7.08
C ARG A 180 -21.88 -4.06 -5.58
N VAL A 181 -21.05 -3.40 -4.78
CA VAL A 181 -21.09 -3.50 -3.31
C VAL A 181 -22.29 -2.74 -2.73
N GLY A 182 -23.04 -1.98 -3.55
CA GLY A 182 -24.13 -1.12 -3.10
C GLY A 182 -23.63 0.08 -2.29
N GLY A 183 -22.37 0.48 -2.52
CA GLY A 183 -21.68 1.45 -1.69
C GLY A 183 -22.34 2.82 -1.68
N ARG A 184 -22.76 3.28 -0.50
CA ARG A 184 -23.25 4.65 -0.24
C ARG A 184 -22.13 5.57 0.25
N ALA A 185 -20.92 5.40 -0.26
CA ALA A 185 -19.81 6.25 0.16
C ALA A 185 -20.16 7.73 -0.15
N PRO A 186 -19.95 8.67 0.78
CA PRO A 186 -20.33 10.08 0.58
C PRO A 186 -19.43 10.80 -0.44
N PHE A 187 -18.46 10.10 -1.04
CA PHE A 187 -17.49 10.62 -1.98
C PHE A 187 -17.17 9.59 -3.06
N ALA A 188 -16.60 10.06 -4.17
CA ALA A 188 -16.13 9.19 -5.24
C ALA A 188 -14.87 8.41 -4.81
N ILE A 189 -14.92 7.08 -4.92
CA ILE A 189 -13.79 6.20 -4.65
C ILE A 189 -12.98 6.00 -5.95
N SER A 190 -11.67 6.19 -5.85
CA SER A 190 -10.73 6.03 -6.97
C SER A 190 -9.42 5.41 -6.50
N CYS A 191 -8.47 5.21 -7.42
CA CYS A 191 -7.11 4.74 -7.07
C CYS A 191 -6.42 5.62 -6.01
N HIS A 192 -6.64 6.94 -6.04
CA HIS A 192 -6.05 7.84 -5.05
C HIS A 192 -6.63 7.63 -3.66
N THR A 193 -7.92 7.28 -3.57
CA THR A 193 -8.59 6.95 -2.31
C THR A 193 -7.85 5.83 -1.58
N PHE A 194 -7.46 4.74 -2.26
CA PHE A 194 -6.68 3.64 -1.65
C PHE A 194 -5.35 4.11 -1.06
N ARG A 195 -4.64 5.01 -1.75
CA ARG A 195 -3.39 5.58 -1.26
C ARG A 195 -3.59 6.45 -0.02
N HIS A 196 -4.65 7.25 0.01
CA HIS A 196 -5.02 8.04 1.19
C HIS A 196 -5.41 7.11 2.35
N SER A 197 -6.20 6.08 2.08
CA SER A 197 -6.56 5.04 3.05
C SER A 197 -5.34 4.37 3.66
N PHE A 198 -4.32 4.03 2.87
CA PHE A 198 -3.07 3.46 3.39
C PHE A 198 -2.38 4.43 4.37
N ALA A 199 -2.30 5.72 4.01
CA ALA A 199 -1.69 6.72 4.86
C ALA A 199 -2.43 6.87 6.19
N ILE A 200 -3.77 6.97 6.14
CA ILE A 200 -4.62 7.01 7.33
C ILE A 200 -4.47 5.74 8.17
N HIS A 201 -4.44 4.57 7.53
CA HIS A 201 -4.31 3.29 8.22
C HIS A 201 -3.00 3.21 9.02
N LEU A 202 -1.87 3.59 8.42
CA LEU A 202 -0.59 3.64 9.13
C LEU A 202 -0.61 4.70 10.24
N LEU A 203 -1.19 5.87 9.99
CA LEU A 203 -1.26 6.93 10.99
C LEU A 203 -2.08 6.50 12.22
N LEU A 204 -3.23 5.86 12.02
CA LEU A 204 -4.06 5.32 13.11
C LEU A 204 -3.37 4.21 13.91
N HIS A 205 -2.39 3.51 13.32
CA HIS A 205 -1.54 2.54 14.01
C HIS A 205 -0.25 3.17 14.58
N GLY A 206 -0.24 4.49 14.78
CA GLY A 206 0.85 5.20 15.44
C GLY A 206 2.16 5.24 14.65
N ARG A 207 2.13 5.03 13.33
CA ARG A 207 3.37 5.06 12.53
C ARG A 207 3.88 6.49 12.39
N PRO A 208 5.20 6.73 12.55
CA PRO A 208 5.75 8.08 12.43
C PRO A 208 5.46 8.69 11.06
N LEU A 209 5.03 9.96 11.04
CA LEU A 209 4.64 10.67 9.83
C LEU A 209 5.75 10.67 8.76
N LYS A 210 7.01 10.74 9.19
CA LYS A 210 8.17 10.67 8.31
C LYS A 210 8.28 9.32 7.58
N VAL A 211 8.01 8.22 8.28
CA VAL A 211 8.00 6.86 7.70
C VAL A 211 6.86 6.74 6.69
N ILE A 212 5.66 7.20 7.04
CA ILE A 212 4.51 7.23 6.11
C ILE A 212 4.86 8.04 4.86
N SER A 213 5.45 9.23 5.01
CA SER A 213 5.86 10.09 3.90
C SER A 213 6.87 9.40 2.97
N GLN A 214 7.85 8.68 3.53
CA GLN A 214 8.82 7.91 2.77
C GLN A 214 8.18 6.74 2.01
N LEU A 215 7.29 5.98 2.66
CA LEU A 215 6.54 4.87 2.03
C LEU A 215 5.62 5.36 0.90
N LEU A 216 5.04 6.54 1.04
CA LEU A 216 4.27 7.19 0.00
C LEU A 216 5.16 7.75 -1.13
N GLY A 217 6.43 8.04 -0.87
CA GLY A 217 7.31 8.72 -1.82
C GLY A 217 6.88 10.17 -2.05
N HIS A 218 6.54 10.88 -0.97
CA HIS A 218 6.31 12.32 -1.00
C HIS A 218 7.64 13.08 -0.97
N ARG A 219 7.70 14.22 -1.69
CA ARG A 219 8.89 15.09 -1.73
C ARG A 219 8.94 16.04 -0.53
N SER A 220 7.78 16.45 -0.03
CA SER A 220 7.64 17.23 1.20
C SER A 220 6.75 16.47 2.20
N ILE A 221 6.93 16.74 3.48
CA ILE A 221 6.10 16.16 4.55
C ILE A 221 4.70 16.79 4.58
N ASP A 222 4.54 18.01 4.07
CA ASP A 222 3.28 18.78 4.09
C ASP A 222 2.12 18.01 3.43
N SER A 223 2.42 17.27 2.35
CA SER A 223 1.42 16.42 1.66
C SER A 223 0.95 15.22 2.50
N THR A 224 1.70 14.86 3.53
CA THR A 224 1.37 13.80 4.50
C THR A 224 0.78 14.39 5.77
N GLU A 225 1.17 15.60 6.15
CA GLU A 225 0.66 16.30 7.34
C GLU A 225 -0.86 16.45 7.32
N ILE A 226 -1.46 16.65 6.14
CA ILE A 226 -2.92 16.74 6.04
C ILE A 226 -3.67 15.55 6.64
N TYR A 227 -3.05 14.36 6.70
CA TYR A 227 -3.64 13.17 7.31
C TYR A 227 -3.78 13.26 8.85
N THR A 228 -2.98 14.10 9.52
CA THR A 228 -3.05 14.28 10.99
C THR A 228 -4.38 14.85 11.45
N ASN A 229 -5.12 15.51 10.56
CA ASN A 229 -6.48 15.98 10.82
C ASN A 229 -7.47 14.87 11.19
N VAL A 230 -7.20 13.61 10.81
CA VAL A 230 -8.02 12.48 11.27
C VAL A 230 -7.87 12.26 12.78
N LEU A 231 -6.67 12.51 13.31
CA LEU A 231 -6.40 12.36 14.74
C LEU A 231 -7.04 13.47 15.57
N THR A 232 -7.12 14.69 15.05
CA THR A 232 -7.66 15.85 15.79
C THR A 232 -9.17 15.76 16.00
N VAL A 233 -9.93 15.27 15.01
CA VAL A 233 -11.39 15.13 15.10
C VAL A 233 -11.81 13.92 15.95
N ASP A 234 -10.95 12.91 16.08
CA ASP A 234 -11.14 11.82 17.03
C ASP A 234 -10.35 11.97 18.34
N GLY A 235 -9.72 13.13 18.55
CA GLY A 235 -8.72 13.41 19.59
C GLY A 235 -9.14 13.08 21.02
N ALA A 236 -10.43 12.93 21.31
CA ALA A 236 -10.91 12.51 22.62
C ALA A 236 -10.26 11.20 23.13
N HIS A 237 -9.89 10.25 22.26
CA HIS A 237 -9.16 9.04 22.71
C HIS A 237 -7.67 9.29 22.95
N PHE A 238 -7.06 10.28 22.28
CA PHE A 238 -5.68 10.72 22.55
C PHE A 238 -5.58 11.60 23.79
N LEU A 239 -6.69 12.24 24.18
CA LEU A 239 -6.81 13.00 25.41
C LEU A 239 -7.28 12.13 26.59
N ASP A 240 -7.65 10.88 26.34
CA ASP A 240 -8.08 9.95 27.39
C ASP A 240 -6.88 9.58 28.27
N GLY A 241 -7.03 9.74 29.58
CA GLY A 241 -5.94 9.58 30.55
C GLY A 241 -4.91 10.72 30.60
N VAL A 242 -5.12 11.81 29.85
CA VAL A 242 -4.35 13.05 30.06
C VAL A 242 -4.92 13.75 31.27
N ASP A 243 -4.17 13.76 32.37
CA ASP A 243 -4.52 14.54 33.54
C ASP A 243 -4.23 16.03 33.27
N PHE A 244 -5.27 16.84 33.37
CA PHE A 244 -5.16 18.29 33.16
C PHE A 244 -5.03 19.07 34.48
N HIS A 245 -5.07 18.36 35.63
CA HIS A 245 -5.08 18.97 36.96
C HIS A 245 -4.16 18.25 37.95
#